data_AF-A0A1V9B3W2-F1
#
_entry.id   AF-A0A1V9B3W2-F1
#
_cell.length_a   1.000
_cell.length_b   1.000
_cell.length_c   1.000
_cell.angle_alpha   90.00
_cell.angle_beta   90.00
_cell.angle_gamma   90.00
#
_symmetry.space_group_name_H-M   'P 1'
#
loop_
_entity.id
_entity.type
_entity.pdbx_description
1 polymer ?
#
loop_
_entity_poly.entity_id
_entity_poly.type
_entity_poly.pdbx_seq_one_letter_code
_entity_poly.pdbx_strand_id
1 'polypeptide(L)'
;MQLQVTNSPFSQEQIELLNRLLPTLTPPQKLWLSGYLAAAETAVSVLDAEAPTLFAGGGKPISKEVTVLYGSQTGNAQKLAEKAGKALKERGFEVKVSSMLDFKPNELKKVETLLIVVSTHGEGDPPDNAVSFYEFLHSKRAPKLDHLRFSVLALGDTSYEHFCQTGKDFDKRLEELGGERFYPRVDCDVDYEEAAAKWLDGVLGELSKQANANGGAAPLLSAVAAAPKAEPAVVYSRKNPFPAEVLENINLNGRGSNKETRHLELSLEGSGLKYEPGDALGIFPKNDPELVDLVIQEMKWNPEETVTIDKDGEVRSLKEALTSHFEITVLTKALLQKLAPLSKNSALQELVAPGNEAKLKEYAKGRDLLDALRDFGPWDAAPQQVISILRKMPPRLYSIASSLAAYPDEVHLTIGAVRYESYGRLRKGVCSTFCAERIQIGDTLPVFIQPNPNFKLPKDPSTPIIMVGPGTGVAPFRAFMQEREATGANGKSWLFFGDQHFVTDFLYQTEWQAWLKSGVLTKMDVAFSRDREEKVYVQHRMLERSKELFGWLEEGAVVYICGDKQHMARDVHQTLIDIIEKEGGMSREQAEAYLTEMQKQKRYQRDVY
;
A
#
# COMPACT_ATOMS: atom_id res chain seq x y z
N MET A 1 61.94 7.31 15.78
CA MET A 1 63.04 7.08 14.81
C MET A 1 62.94 8.15 13.75
N GLN A 2 63.98 8.96 13.56
CA GLN A 2 64.02 9.91 12.43
C GLN A 2 64.50 9.14 11.19
N LEU A 3 63.73 9.26 10.11
CA LEU A 3 64.11 8.74 8.80
C LEU A 3 65.32 9.53 8.28
N GLN A 4 66.26 8.85 7.64
CA GLN A 4 67.41 9.43 6.98
C GLN A 4 67.51 8.84 5.56
N VAL A 5 68.11 9.57 4.63
CA VAL A 5 68.25 9.10 3.23
C VAL A 5 69.03 7.78 3.16
N THR A 6 69.92 7.56 4.13
CA THR A 6 70.72 6.33 4.24
C THR A 6 69.95 5.12 4.78
N ASN A 7 68.76 5.32 5.38
CA ASN A 7 67.99 4.23 6.01
C ASN A 7 66.53 4.11 5.50
N SER A 8 66.18 4.83 4.43
CA SER A 8 64.86 4.78 3.83
C SER A 8 64.92 5.10 2.32
N PRO A 9 63.96 4.62 1.51
CA PRO A 9 64.00 4.78 0.05
C PRO A 9 63.55 6.16 -0.44
N PHE A 10 63.39 7.14 0.46
CA PHE A 10 62.82 8.46 0.15
C PHE A 10 63.91 9.51 -0.14
N SER A 11 63.59 10.49 -0.99
CA SER A 11 64.50 11.62 -1.25
C SER A 11 64.68 12.50 -0.01
N GLN A 12 65.74 13.32 0.02
CA GLN A 12 66.02 14.24 1.14
C GLN A 12 64.80 15.10 1.50
N GLU A 13 64.14 15.67 0.49
CA GLU A 13 62.96 16.53 0.64
C GLU A 13 61.73 15.74 1.16
N GLN A 14 61.52 14.52 0.68
CA GLN A 14 60.44 13.64 1.15
C GLN A 14 60.65 13.21 2.61
N ILE A 15 61.90 12.98 3.01
CA ILE A 15 62.24 12.61 4.39
C ILE A 15 61.99 13.76 5.35
N GLU A 16 62.29 15.00 4.95
CA GLU A 16 61.99 16.18 5.76
C GLU A 16 60.48 16.32 6.02
N LEU A 17 59.66 16.10 4.99
CA LEU A 17 58.20 16.11 5.11
C LEU A 17 57.69 14.97 6.00
N LEU A 18 58.19 13.75 5.80
CA LEU A 18 57.77 12.59 6.59
C LEU A 18 58.20 12.72 8.06
N ASN A 19 59.42 13.19 8.32
CA ASN A 19 59.90 13.43 9.69
C ASN A 19 59.15 14.56 10.39
N ARG A 20 58.59 15.51 9.66
CA ARG A 20 57.75 16.57 10.23
C ARG A 20 56.32 16.10 10.50
N LEU A 21 55.78 15.22 9.66
CA LEU A 21 54.39 14.74 9.74
C LEU A 21 54.23 13.55 10.71
N LEU A 22 55.06 12.52 10.61
CA LEU A 22 54.88 11.28 11.40
C LEU A 22 54.85 11.48 12.92
N PRO A 23 55.57 12.44 13.54
CA PRO A 23 55.46 12.72 14.96
C PRO A 23 54.15 13.38 15.37
N THR A 24 53.49 14.12 14.47
CA THR A 24 52.24 14.84 14.79
C THR A 24 50.99 13.95 14.69
N LEU A 25 51.13 12.74 14.13
CA LEU A 25 50.03 11.79 13.98
C LEU A 25 49.84 10.93 15.23
N THR A 26 48.57 10.76 15.61
CA THR A 26 48.13 9.82 16.65
C THR A 26 48.22 8.36 16.17
N PRO A 27 48.24 7.36 17.08
CA PRO A 27 48.29 5.94 16.68
C PRO A 27 47.16 5.50 15.73
N PRO A 28 45.88 5.92 15.92
CA PRO A 28 44.82 5.59 14.95
C PRO A 28 45.04 6.22 13.57
N GLN A 29 45.55 7.45 13.51
CA GLN A 29 45.84 8.13 12.25
C GLN A 29 46.99 7.46 11.48
N LYS A 30 48.01 6.95 12.20
CA LYS A 30 49.10 6.16 11.58
C LYS A 30 48.58 4.87 10.97
N LEU A 31 47.70 4.17 11.70
CA LEU A 31 47.08 2.91 11.23
C LEU A 31 46.17 3.14 10.01
N TRP A 32 45.42 4.25 10.02
CA TRP A 32 44.59 4.64 8.88
C TRP A 32 45.43 5.00 7.66
N LEU A 33 46.49 5.81 7.84
CA LEU A 33 47.37 6.23 6.75
C LEU A 33 48.12 5.06 6.12
N SER A 34 48.56 4.07 6.91
CA SER A 34 49.19 2.86 6.36
C SER A 34 48.20 2.04 5.53
N GLY A 35 46.94 1.93 5.99
CA GLY A 35 45.89 1.25 5.23
C GLY A 35 45.54 1.97 3.92
N TYR A 36 45.50 3.31 3.95
CA TYR A 36 45.24 4.14 2.78
C TYR A 36 46.35 4.00 1.72
N LEU A 37 47.63 4.06 2.13
CA LEU A 37 48.75 3.89 1.21
C LEU A 37 48.82 2.48 0.61
N ALA A 38 48.52 1.44 1.39
CA ALA A 38 48.44 0.05 0.91
C ALA A 38 47.28 -0.16 -0.09
N ALA A 39 46.16 0.52 0.12
CA ALA A 39 45.03 0.51 -0.81
C ALA A 39 45.28 1.33 -2.09
N ALA A 40 46.09 2.39 -2.01
CA ALA A 40 46.44 3.20 -3.16
C ALA A 40 47.35 2.46 -4.15
N GLU A 41 48.27 1.62 -3.67
CA GLU A 41 49.12 0.79 -4.56
C GLU A 41 48.31 -0.28 -5.33
N THR A 42 47.18 -0.74 -4.78
CA THR A 42 46.31 -1.71 -5.46
C THR A 42 45.44 -1.08 -6.56
N ALA A 43 45.33 0.26 -6.61
CA ALA A 43 44.57 0.97 -7.64
C ALA A 43 45.40 1.36 -8.87
N VAL A 44 46.74 1.24 -8.84
CA VAL A 44 47.63 1.79 -9.89
C VAL A 44 48.33 0.70 -10.73
N SER A 45 48.31 -0.59 -10.34
CA SER A 45 49.01 -1.65 -11.09
C SER A 45 48.15 -2.45 -12.09
N VAL A 46 47.30 -1.78 -12.88
CA VAL A 46 46.57 -2.45 -14.01
C VAL A 46 46.81 -1.80 -15.37
N LEU A 47 47.90 -1.04 -15.50
CA LEU A 47 48.39 -0.60 -16.80
C LEU A 47 49.78 -1.22 -17.02
N ASP A 48 49.90 -1.98 -18.10
CA ASP A 48 51.09 -2.65 -18.63
C ASP A 48 51.49 -4.01 -18.01
N ALA A 49 50.84 -5.07 -18.51
CA ALA A 49 51.49 -6.38 -18.71
C ALA A 49 50.74 -7.19 -19.79
N GLU A 50 51.35 -7.33 -20.97
CA GLU A 50 50.96 -8.33 -21.97
C GLU A 50 51.27 -9.74 -21.43
N ALA A 51 50.25 -10.62 -21.40
CA ALA A 51 50.40 -12.07 -21.27
C ALA A 51 49.14 -12.78 -21.81
N PRO A 52 49.20 -14.09 -22.10
CA PRO A 52 48.85 -14.69 -23.38
C PRO A 52 47.37 -15.07 -23.56
N THR A 53 47.01 -15.28 -24.82
CA THR A 53 45.72 -15.82 -25.27
C THR A 53 45.45 -17.23 -24.72
N LEU A 54 44.37 -17.35 -23.93
CA LEU A 54 43.67 -18.62 -23.71
C LEU A 54 42.19 -18.41 -24.03
N PHE A 55 41.74 -19.13 -25.06
CA PHE A 55 40.34 -19.17 -25.46
C PHE A 55 39.54 -20.16 -24.59
N ALA A 56 38.26 -19.81 -24.46
CA ALA A 56 37.08 -20.65 -24.27
C ALA A 56 36.55 -20.88 -22.84
N GLY A 57 35.46 -20.16 -22.55
CA GLY A 57 34.45 -20.45 -21.55
C GLY A 57 33.28 -19.47 -21.71
N GLY A 58 32.41 -19.70 -22.70
CA GLY A 58 31.35 -18.79 -23.13
C GLY A 58 30.19 -18.63 -22.15
N GLY A 59 30.38 -17.85 -21.09
CA GLY A 59 29.30 -17.21 -20.34
C GLY A 59 29.28 -15.72 -20.65
N LYS A 60 28.14 -15.19 -21.15
CA LYS A 60 27.96 -13.72 -21.23
C LYS A 60 28.13 -13.13 -19.83
N PRO A 61 28.87 -12.02 -19.65
CA PRO A 61 28.88 -11.31 -18.37
C PRO A 61 27.45 -10.85 -18.07
N ILE A 62 26.89 -11.32 -16.96
CA ILE A 62 25.54 -10.96 -16.50
C ILE A 62 25.62 -9.52 -15.97
N SER A 63 24.75 -8.65 -16.47
CA SER A 63 24.65 -7.26 -16.02
C SER A 63 24.33 -7.21 -14.52
N LYS A 64 25.04 -6.34 -13.78
CA LYS A 64 24.70 -5.99 -12.38
C LYS A 64 23.45 -5.12 -12.28
N GLU A 65 22.79 -4.83 -13.40
CA GLU A 65 21.59 -4.01 -13.47
C GLU A 65 20.33 -4.82 -13.12
N VAL A 66 19.60 -4.32 -12.13
CA VAL A 66 18.29 -4.84 -11.71
C VAL A 66 17.25 -3.74 -11.90
N THR A 67 16.22 -4.04 -12.68
CA THR A 67 15.05 -3.16 -12.80
C THR A 67 13.97 -3.63 -11.84
N VAL A 68 13.44 -2.72 -11.02
CA VAL A 68 12.31 -2.97 -10.11
C VAL A 68 11.14 -2.12 -10.57
N LEU A 69 10.09 -2.77 -11.08
CA LEU A 69 8.85 -2.10 -11.48
C LEU A 69 7.78 -2.29 -10.42
N TYR A 70 7.04 -1.22 -10.14
CA TYR A 70 5.91 -1.29 -9.22
C TYR A 70 4.58 -0.82 -9.81
N GLY A 71 3.52 -1.53 -9.43
CA GLY A 71 2.13 -1.12 -9.60
C GLY A 71 1.48 -1.00 -8.22
N SER A 72 0.99 0.18 -7.86
CA SER A 72 0.46 0.45 -6.53
C SER A 72 -0.64 1.50 -6.55
N GLN A 73 -1.79 1.20 -5.94
CA GLN A 73 -2.83 2.21 -5.69
C GLN A 73 -2.49 3.04 -4.44
N THR A 74 -2.36 2.37 -3.29
CA THR A 74 -2.21 2.99 -1.95
C THR A 74 -0.74 3.10 -1.48
N GLY A 75 0.22 2.89 -2.38
CA GLY A 75 1.65 3.04 -2.12
C GLY A 75 2.36 1.86 -1.44
N ASN A 76 1.66 0.79 -1.03
CA ASN A 76 2.30 -0.37 -0.37
C ASN A 76 3.35 -1.07 -1.27
N ALA A 77 2.97 -1.35 -2.51
CA ALA A 77 3.87 -1.98 -3.48
C ALA A 77 5.02 -1.04 -3.86
N GLN A 78 4.77 0.27 -3.94
CA GLN A 78 5.84 1.27 -4.16
C GLN A 78 6.87 1.25 -3.03
N LYS A 79 6.44 1.31 -1.76
CA LYS A 79 7.35 1.28 -0.60
C LYS A 79 8.19 0.00 -0.57
N LEU A 80 7.59 -1.14 -0.90
CA LEU A 80 8.30 -2.43 -0.98
C LEU A 80 9.31 -2.45 -2.13
N ALA A 81 8.98 -1.90 -3.29
CA ALA A 81 9.90 -1.77 -4.41
C ALA A 81 11.08 -0.84 -4.10
N GLU A 82 10.83 0.30 -3.44
CA GLU A 82 11.88 1.21 -2.97
C GLU A 82 12.79 0.56 -1.93
N LYS A 83 12.21 -0.20 -0.98
CA LYS A 83 12.95 -0.99 0.00
C LYS A 83 13.81 -2.06 -0.67
N ALA A 84 13.25 -2.80 -1.62
CA ALA A 84 13.99 -3.80 -2.40
C ALA A 84 15.14 -3.15 -3.16
N GLY A 85 14.89 -2.00 -3.80
CA GLY A 85 15.92 -1.27 -4.52
C GLY A 85 17.05 -0.74 -3.64
N LYS A 86 16.74 -0.26 -2.43
CA LYS A 86 17.74 0.13 -1.44
C LYS A 86 18.59 -1.06 -1.00
N ALA A 87 17.97 -2.19 -0.66
CA ALA A 87 18.67 -3.40 -0.23
C ALA A 87 19.58 -3.98 -1.34
N LEU A 88 19.16 -3.89 -2.60
CA LEU A 88 19.96 -4.29 -3.76
C LEU A 88 21.17 -3.35 -3.96
N LYS A 89 20.99 -2.02 -3.86
CA LYS A 89 22.08 -1.05 -3.96
C LYS A 89 23.13 -1.24 -2.85
N GLU A 90 22.70 -1.52 -1.63
CA GLU A 90 23.59 -1.82 -0.49
C GLU A 90 24.46 -3.07 -0.73
N ARG A 91 24.05 -3.96 -1.64
CA ARG A 91 24.83 -5.15 -2.05
C ARG A 91 25.60 -4.97 -3.36
N GLY A 92 25.68 -3.73 -3.87
CA GLY A 92 26.50 -3.40 -5.05
C GLY A 92 25.86 -3.68 -6.40
N PHE A 93 24.53 -3.86 -6.45
CA PHE A 93 23.78 -3.90 -7.71
C PHE A 93 23.49 -2.48 -8.22
N GLU A 94 23.46 -2.32 -9.54
CA GLU A 94 22.92 -1.11 -10.17
C GLU A 94 21.40 -1.26 -10.26
N VAL A 95 20.63 -0.32 -9.69
CA VAL A 95 19.18 -0.52 -9.55
C VAL A 95 18.38 0.66 -10.06
N LYS A 96 17.45 0.37 -10.96
CA LYS A 96 16.41 1.29 -11.44
C LYS A 96 15.07 0.90 -10.84
N VAL A 97 14.53 1.73 -9.94
CA VAL A 97 13.17 1.57 -9.39
C VAL A 97 12.24 2.53 -10.12
N SER A 98 11.13 2.05 -10.68
CA SER A 98 10.19 2.87 -11.46
C SER A 98 8.74 2.42 -11.30
N SER A 99 7.80 3.38 -11.35
CA SER A 99 6.39 3.09 -11.60
C SER A 99 6.25 2.43 -12.97
N MET A 100 5.32 1.48 -13.09
CA MET A 100 4.99 0.85 -14.39
C MET A 100 4.44 1.86 -15.40
N LEU A 101 3.76 2.91 -14.94
CA LEU A 101 3.23 3.99 -15.79
C LEU A 101 4.33 4.81 -16.46
N ASP A 102 5.45 4.99 -15.77
CA ASP A 102 6.60 5.79 -16.24
C ASP A 102 7.61 4.95 -17.04
N PHE A 103 7.47 3.62 -17.01
CA PHE A 103 8.37 2.70 -17.70
C PHE A 103 8.01 2.59 -19.18
N LYS A 104 8.99 2.82 -20.06
CA LYS A 104 8.80 2.69 -21.51
C LYS A 104 8.82 1.22 -21.91
N PRO A 105 7.72 0.63 -22.42
CA PRO A 105 7.67 -0.82 -22.65
C PRO A 105 8.68 -1.35 -23.68
N ASN A 106 9.14 -0.49 -24.60
CA ASN A 106 10.19 -0.83 -25.57
C ASN A 106 11.57 -1.09 -24.92
N GLU A 107 11.80 -0.59 -23.70
CA GLU A 107 13.03 -0.86 -22.93
C GLU A 107 13.07 -2.29 -22.39
N LEU A 108 11.93 -2.99 -22.31
CA LEU A 108 11.85 -4.32 -21.71
C LEU A 108 12.77 -5.35 -22.39
N LYS A 109 13.00 -5.21 -23.71
CA LYS A 109 13.94 -6.06 -24.48
C LYS A 109 15.41 -5.92 -24.07
N LYS A 110 15.75 -4.91 -23.26
CA LYS A 110 17.11 -4.64 -22.77
C LYS A 110 17.28 -5.04 -21.31
N VAL A 111 16.19 -5.40 -20.62
CA VAL A 111 16.21 -5.72 -19.20
C VAL A 111 16.65 -7.17 -19.03
N GLU A 112 17.73 -7.41 -18.29
CA GLU A 112 18.21 -8.77 -18.00
C GLU A 112 17.63 -9.32 -16.69
N THR A 113 17.44 -8.47 -15.68
CA THR A 113 16.88 -8.86 -14.38
C THR A 113 15.74 -7.92 -13.99
N LEU A 114 14.53 -8.46 -13.84
CA LEU A 114 13.31 -7.72 -13.52
C LEU A 114 12.67 -8.21 -12.22
N LEU A 115 12.42 -7.30 -11.29
CA LEU A 115 11.55 -7.54 -10.16
C LEU A 115 10.23 -6.80 -10.37
N ILE A 116 9.12 -7.49 -10.23
CA ILE A 116 7.79 -6.88 -10.22
C ILE A 116 7.26 -6.87 -8.79
N VAL A 117 6.83 -5.71 -8.31
CA VAL A 117 6.11 -5.57 -7.05
C VAL A 117 4.76 -4.94 -7.33
N VAL A 118 3.66 -5.70 -7.22
CA VAL A 118 2.36 -5.24 -7.72
C VAL A 118 1.22 -5.61 -6.78
N SER A 119 0.34 -4.65 -6.49
CA SER A 119 -0.92 -4.92 -5.79
C SER A 119 -2.03 -5.30 -6.78
N THR A 120 -2.96 -6.16 -6.39
CA THR A 120 -4.19 -6.43 -7.16
C THR A 120 -5.34 -5.58 -6.64
N HIS A 121 -6.24 -5.16 -7.51
CA HIS A 121 -7.27 -4.19 -7.21
C HIS A 121 -8.64 -4.61 -7.75
N GLY A 122 -9.69 -4.52 -6.93
CA GLY A 122 -11.07 -4.75 -7.41
C GLY A 122 -11.29 -6.21 -7.76
N GLU A 123 -11.78 -6.49 -8.96
CA GLU A 123 -12.08 -7.84 -9.44
C GLU A 123 -10.87 -8.49 -10.15
N GLY A 124 -9.67 -8.30 -9.58
CA GLY A 124 -8.43 -8.85 -10.13
C GLY A 124 -7.64 -7.90 -11.03
N ASP A 125 -8.10 -6.66 -11.16
CA ASP A 125 -7.51 -5.66 -12.05
C ASP A 125 -6.16 -5.12 -11.55
N PRO A 126 -5.24 -4.76 -12.47
CA PRO A 126 -4.03 -4.04 -12.12
C PRO A 126 -4.34 -2.65 -11.52
N PRO A 127 -3.45 -2.13 -10.66
CA PRO A 127 -3.52 -0.75 -10.21
C PRO A 127 -3.44 0.23 -11.38
N ASP A 128 -3.98 1.45 -11.20
CA ASP A 128 -4.05 2.48 -12.25
C ASP A 128 -2.70 2.73 -12.92
N ASN A 129 -1.64 2.81 -12.11
CA ASN A 129 -0.29 3.04 -12.59
C ASN A 129 0.39 1.80 -13.21
N ALA A 130 -0.32 0.71 -13.41
CA ALA A 130 0.16 -0.53 -14.02
C ALA A 130 -0.68 -1.00 -15.23
N VAL A 131 -1.87 -0.44 -15.44
CA VAL A 131 -2.81 -0.85 -16.52
C VAL A 131 -2.12 -0.87 -17.88
N SER A 132 -1.46 0.22 -18.28
CA SER A 132 -0.85 0.35 -19.61
C SER A 132 0.28 -0.67 -19.86
N PHE A 133 1.09 -0.95 -18.84
CA PHE A 133 2.15 -1.96 -18.91
C PHE A 133 1.58 -3.38 -18.94
N TYR A 134 0.52 -3.63 -18.15
CA TYR A 134 -0.22 -4.90 -18.14
C TYR A 134 -0.82 -5.20 -19.52
N GLU A 135 -1.52 -4.25 -20.11
CA GLU A 135 -2.09 -4.37 -21.47
C GLU A 135 -1.02 -4.59 -22.53
N PHE A 136 0.10 -3.87 -22.45
CA PHE A 136 1.22 -4.04 -23.39
C PHE A 136 1.76 -5.49 -23.37
N LEU A 137 2.01 -6.05 -22.18
CA LEU A 137 2.52 -7.42 -22.05
C LEU A 137 1.54 -8.47 -22.57
N HIS A 138 0.23 -8.24 -22.41
CA HIS A 138 -0.81 -9.14 -22.92
C HIS A 138 -1.16 -8.92 -24.39
N SER A 139 -0.64 -7.86 -25.01
CA SER A 139 -0.84 -7.58 -26.43
C SER A 139 0.04 -8.44 -27.34
N LYS A 140 -0.30 -8.49 -28.64
CA LYS A 140 0.53 -9.09 -29.69
C LYS A 140 1.86 -8.35 -29.92
N ARG A 141 2.04 -7.15 -29.34
CA ARG A 141 3.26 -6.33 -29.47
C ARG A 141 4.32 -6.71 -28.44
N ALA A 142 3.98 -7.54 -27.45
CA ALA A 142 4.91 -7.99 -26.43
C ALA A 142 6.09 -8.76 -27.05
N PRO A 143 7.34 -8.42 -26.68
CA PRO A 143 8.51 -9.08 -27.24
C PRO A 143 8.76 -10.45 -26.61
N LYS A 144 9.54 -11.30 -27.29
CA LYS A 144 10.17 -12.44 -26.62
C LYS A 144 11.23 -11.97 -25.63
N LEU A 145 11.30 -12.65 -24.49
CA LEU A 145 12.07 -12.29 -23.31
C LEU A 145 12.96 -13.46 -22.87
N ASP A 146 13.50 -14.24 -23.83
CA ASP A 146 14.33 -15.44 -23.59
C ASP A 146 15.60 -15.17 -22.75
N HIS A 147 15.99 -13.91 -22.60
CA HIS A 147 17.15 -13.45 -21.84
C HIS A 147 16.78 -12.83 -20.48
N LEU A 148 15.48 -12.62 -20.23
CA LEU A 148 14.98 -11.95 -19.04
C LEU A 148 14.88 -12.96 -17.91
N ARG A 149 15.39 -12.58 -16.74
CA ARG A 149 15.12 -13.30 -15.49
C ARG A 149 14.23 -12.45 -14.61
N PHE A 150 13.28 -13.06 -13.93
CA PHE A 150 12.33 -12.31 -13.13
C PHE A 150 11.91 -12.99 -11.83
N SER A 151 11.36 -12.17 -10.92
CA SER A 151 10.59 -12.62 -9.76
C SER A 151 9.50 -11.61 -9.45
N VAL A 152 8.38 -12.10 -8.90
CA VAL A 152 7.18 -11.28 -8.64
C VAL A 152 6.81 -11.33 -7.17
N LEU A 153 6.61 -10.16 -6.57
CA LEU A 153 5.94 -9.99 -5.29
C LEU A 153 4.54 -9.45 -5.53
N ALA A 154 3.53 -10.26 -5.23
CA ALA A 154 2.13 -9.91 -5.42
C ALA A 154 1.49 -9.52 -4.09
N LEU A 155 0.80 -8.38 -4.04
CA LEU A 155 0.02 -7.96 -2.88
C LEU A 155 -1.47 -8.10 -3.20
N GLY A 156 -2.23 -8.69 -2.29
CA GLY A 156 -3.67 -8.87 -2.42
C GLY A 156 -4.34 -9.04 -1.06
N ASP A 157 -5.62 -9.43 -1.10
CA ASP A 157 -6.39 -9.76 0.09
C ASP A 157 -7.17 -11.05 -0.17
N THR A 158 -7.00 -12.04 0.71
CA THR A 158 -7.65 -13.36 0.56
C THR A 158 -9.16 -13.33 0.72
N SER A 159 -9.73 -12.21 1.18
CA SER A 159 -11.18 -11.99 1.18
C SER A 159 -11.75 -11.77 -0.22
N TYR A 160 -10.93 -11.43 -1.22
CA TYR A 160 -11.35 -11.22 -2.60
C TYR A 160 -11.17 -12.49 -3.43
N GLU A 161 -12.05 -12.68 -4.42
CA GLU A 161 -11.99 -13.83 -5.32
C GLU A 161 -10.67 -13.89 -6.09
N HIS A 162 -10.26 -12.76 -6.63
CA HIS A 162 -9.08 -12.62 -7.47
C HIS A 162 -7.83 -12.28 -6.64
N PHE A 163 -7.60 -13.04 -5.56
CA PHE A 163 -6.44 -12.86 -4.67
C PHE A 163 -5.12 -12.88 -5.45
N CYS A 164 -4.36 -11.78 -5.39
CA CYS A 164 -3.06 -11.61 -6.07
C CYS A 164 -3.10 -11.83 -7.60
N GLN A 165 -4.27 -11.71 -8.23
CA GLN A 165 -4.47 -12.04 -9.65
C GLN A 165 -3.52 -11.28 -10.59
N THR A 166 -3.38 -9.97 -10.42
CA THR A 166 -2.45 -9.18 -11.25
C THR A 166 -1.01 -9.69 -11.18
N GLY A 167 -0.54 -10.06 -9.99
CA GLY A 167 0.80 -10.62 -9.81
C GLY A 167 0.96 -12.00 -10.42
N LYS A 168 -0.09 -12.84 -10.32
CA LYS A 168 -0.15 -14.15 -10.99
C LYS A 168 -0.10 -14.01 -12.51
N ASP A 169 -0.80 -13.02 -13.05
CA ASP A 169 -0.85 -12.74 -14.48
C ASP A 169 0.50 -12.26 -15.00
N PHE A 170 1.16 -11.32 -14.31
CA PHE A 170 2.53 -10.91 -14.66
C PHE A 170 3.51 -12.09 -14.63
N ASP A 171 3.48 -12.88 -13.55
CA ASP A 171 4.38 -14.02 -13.39
C ASP A 171 4.20 -15.07 -14.49
N LYS A 172 2.95 -15.44 -14.78
CA LYS A 172 2.61 -16.36 -15.87
C LYS A 172 3.01 -15.79 -17.22
N ARG A 173 2.69 -14.51 -17.46
CA ARG A 173 2.91 -13.88 -18.77
C ARG A 173 4.38 -13.71 -19.10
N LEU A 174 5.21 -13.36 -18.12
CA LEU A 174 6.66 -13.25 -18.32
C LEU A 174 7.29 -14.60 -18.68
N GLU A 175 6.84 -15.68 -18.06
CA GLU A 175 7.25 -17.05 -18.40
C GLU A 175 6.80 -17.45 -19.81
N GLU A 176 5.54 -17.18 -20.19
CA GLU A 176 5.04 -17.42 -21.56
C GLU A 176 5.82 -16.65 -22.64
N LEU A 177 6.38 -15.49 -22.29
CA LEU A 177 7.21 -14.69 -23.18
C LEU A 177 8.67 -15.17 -23.25
N GLY A 178 9.05 -16.19 -22.49
CA GLY A 178 10.38 -16.80 -22.47
C GLY A 178 11.26 -16.42 -21.28
N GLY A 179 10.76 -15.61 -20.35
CA GLY A 179 11.50 -15.21 -19.16
C GLY A 179 11.72 -16.38 -18.19
N GLU A 180 12.85 -16.38 -17.49
CA GLU A 180 13.20 -17.37 -16.49
C GLU A 180 12.87 -16.87 -15.07
N ARG A 181 12.03 -17.61 -14.34
CA ARG A 181 11.73 -17.32 -12.93
C ARG A 181 12.88 -17.78 -12.03
N PHE A 182 13.73 -16.85 -11.59
CA PHE A 182 14.90 -17.19 -10.77
C PHE A 182 14.56 -17.33 -9.26
N TYR A 183 13.47 -16.71 -8.80
CA TYR A 183 12.94 -16.90 -7.45
C TYR A 183 11.41 -16.96 -7.50
N PRO A 184 10.77 -17.90 -6.78
CA PRO A 184 9.32 -18.08 -6.84
C PRO A 184 8.52 -16.81 -6.53
N ARG A 185 7.38 -16.67 -7.19
CA ARG A 185 6.40 -15.63 -6.83
C ARG A 185 5.94 -15.83 -5.38
N VAL A 186 5.78 -14.73 -4.65
CA VAL A 186 5.16 -14.73 -3.33
C VAL A 186 3.87 -13.92 -3.38
N ASP A 187 2.77 -14.55 -2.95
CA ASP A 187 1.44 -13.94 -2.86
C ASP A 187 1.21 -13.49 -1.40
N CYS A 188 1.17 -12.18 -1.16
CA CYS A 188 0.99 -11.56 0.15
C CYS A 188 -0.47 -11.19 0.41
N ASP A 189 -0.96 -11.51 1.60
CA ASP A 189 -2.25 -11.02 2.14
C ASP A 189 -2.07 -9.62 2.79
N VAL A 190 -3.11 -9.07 3.42
CA VAL A 190 -3.10 -7.71 4.00
C VAL A 190 -1.99 -7.51 5.03
N ASP A 191 -1.59 -8.54 5.76
CA ASP A 191 -0.43 -8.63 6.66
C ASP A 191 0.85 -9.03 5.91
N TYR A 192 1.13 -8.33 4.81
CA TYR A 192 2.16 -8.67 3.83
C TYR A 192 3.61 -8.63 4.33
N GLU A 193 3.90 -7.98 5.46
CA GLU A 193 5.27 -7.59 5.83
C GLU A 193 6.22 -8.78 5.98
N GLU A 194 5.76 -9.86 6.60
CA GLU A 194 6.60 -11.05 6.80
C GLU A 194 6.86 -11.78 5.47
N ALA A 195 5.81 -11.97 4.67
CA ALA A 195 5.92 -12.62 3.37
C ALA A 195 6.81 -11.82 2.40
N ALA A 196 6.66 -10.50 2.38
CA ALA A 196 7.47 -9.60 1.57
C ALA A 196 8.95 -9.58 2.01
N ALA A 197 9.22 -9.64 3.32
CA ALA A 197 10.59 -9.73 3.82
C ALA A 197 11.25 -11.05 3.39
N LYS A 198 10.55 -12.18 3.53
CA LYS A 198 11.03 -13.49 3.09
C LYS A 198 11.31 -13.54 1.58
N TRP A 199 10.43 -12.96 0.78
CA TRP A 199 10.65 -12.85 -0.67
C TRP A 199 11.91 -12.05 -0.97
N LEU A 200 12.07 -10.88 -0.34
CA LEU A 200 13.24 -10.03 -0.56
C LEU A 200 14.54 -10.75 -0.17
N ASP A 201 14.58 -11.39 1.00
CA ASP A 201 15.74 -12.15 1.45
C ASP A 201 16.10 -13.29 0.49
N GLY A 202 15.08 -13.99 -0.02
CA GLY A 202 15.25 -15.06 -1.01
C GLY A 202 15.77 -14.56 -2.36
N VAL A 203 15.20 -13.47 -2.89
CA VAL A 203 15.67 -12.81 -4.12
C VAL A 203 17.13 -12.37 -3.97
N LEU A 204 17.46 -11.69 -2.86
CA LEU A 204 18.82 -11.25 -2.59
C LEU A 204 19.78 -12.43 -2.47
N GLY A 205 19.35 -13.54 -1.89
CA GLY A 205 20.12 -14.79 -1.80
C GLY A 205 20.47 -15.36 -3.17
N GLU A 206 19.50 -15.48 -4.07
CA GLU A 206 19.73 -16.03 -5.42
C GLU A 206 20.60 -15.11 -6.28
N LEU A 207 20.37 -13.79 -6.24
CA LEU A 207 21.19 -12.83 -6.96
C LEU A 207 22.65 -12.83 -6.46
N SER A 208 22.86 -12.99 -5.14
CA SER A 208 24.21 -13.05 -4.55
C SER A 208 24.95 -14.34 -4.91
N LYS A 209 24.27 -15.50 -4.92
CA LYS A 209 24.87 -16.78 -5.35
C LYS A 209 25.38 -16.70 -6.79
N GLN A 210 24.64 -16.04 -7.66
CA GLN A 210 24.99 -15.91 -9.07
C GLN A 210 26.12 -14.90 -9.30
N ALA A 211 26.18 -13.80 -8.53
CA ALA A 211 27.30 -12.88 -8.56
C ALA A 211 28.63 -13.56 -8.15
N ASN A 212 28.57 -14.49 -7.19
CA ASN A 212 29.73 -15.25 -6.73
C ASN A 212 30.13 -16.41 -7.66
N ALA A 213 29.19 -16.98 -8.43
CA ALA A 213 29.47 -18.08 -9.36
C ALA A 213 30.29 -17.66 -10.60
N ASN A 214 30.32 -16.37 -10.95
CA ASN A 214 30.98 -15.82 -12.15
C ASN A 214 32.23 -14.98 -11.83
N GLY A 215 32.97 -15.29 -10.76
CA GLY A 215 34.30 -14.71 -10.49
C GLY A 215 34.32 -13.39 -9.71
N GLY A 216 33.23 -13.02 -9.04
CA GLY A 216 33.25 -11.96 -8.04
C GLY A 216 33.75 -12.51 -6.71
N ALA A 217 34.92 -12.07 -6.25
CA ALA A 217 35.35 -12.29 -4.88
C ALA A 217 34.30 -11.69 -3.92
N ALA A 218 33.78 -12.52 -3.01
CA ALA A 218 32.85 -12.07 -1.98
C ALA A 218 33.50 -10.94 -1.16
N PRO A 219 32.82 -9.79 -0.93
CA PRO A 219 33.26 -8.90 0.11
C PRO A 219 33.02 -9.60 1.45
N LEU A 220 34.09 -9.83 2.20
CA LEU A 220 33.99 -10.13 3.63
C LEU A 220 33.32 -8.92 4.29
N LEU A 221 32.09 -9.12 4.77
CA LEU A 221 31.37 -8.17 5.60
C LEU A 221 32.20 -7.91 6.86
N SER A 222 32.89 -6.76 6.91
CA SER A 222 33.46 -6.23 8.15
C SER A 222 32.32 -5.67 8.98
N ALA A 223 32.10 -6.25 10.16
CA ALA A 223 31.14 -5.78 11.13
C ALA A 223 31.52 -4.36 11.58
N VAL A 224 30.70 -3.38 11.22
CA VAL A 224 30.84 -2.01 11.71
C VAL A 224 30.36 -1.99 13.15
N ALA A 225 31.29 -1.79 14.09
CA ALA A 225 30.96 -1.55 15.48
C ALA A 225 30.06 -0.32 15.61
N ALA A 226 28.89 -0.52 16.21
CA ALA A 226 27.90 0.52 16.43
C ALA A 226 28.46 1.62 17.35
N ALA A 227 28.47 2.86 16.86
CA ALA A 227 28.55 4.04 17.72
C ALA A 227 27.33 4.07 18.66
N PRO A 228 27.46 4.66 19.88
CA PRO A 228 26.36 4.69 20.83
C PRO A 228 25.21 5.49 20.23
N LYS A 229 24.11 4.80 19.93
CA LYS A 229 22.85 5.42 19.54
C LYS A 229 22.35 6.20 20.75
N ALA A 230 22.15 7.51 20.58
CA ALA A 230 21.18 8.25 21.37
C ALA A 230 19.86 7.46 21.35
N GLU A 231 19.16 7.42 22.48
CA GLU A 231 17.89 6.71 22.63
C GLU A 231 16.99 7.04 21.42
N PRO A 232 16.56 6.04 20.63
CA PRO A 232 15.73 6.31 19.48
C PRO A 232 14.40 6.87 19.98
N ALA A 233 14.03 8.05 19.48
CA ALA A 233 12.65 8.51 19.59
C ALA A 233 11.72 7.38 19.13
N VAL A 234 10.67 7.07 19.91
CA VAL A 234 9.73 6.00 19.58
C VAL A 234 9.12 6.30 18.20
N VAL A 235 9.48 5.50 17.20
CA VAL A 235 8.92 5.64 15.85
C VAL A 235 7.66 4.79 15.78
N TYR A 236 6.50 5.46 15.80
CA TYR A 236 5.23 4.78 15.57
C TYR A 236 5.10 4.37 14.10
N SER A 237 4.58 3.18 13.88
CA SER A 237 4.44 2.58 12.56
C SER A 237 3.33 1.53 12.57
N ARG A 238 3.04 0.92 11.43
CA ARG A 238 2.10 -0.20 11.36
C ARG A 238 2.43 -1.35 12.32
N LYS A 239 3.71 -1.61 12.62
CA LYS A 239 4.13 -2.65 13.58
C LYS A 239 4.13 -2.19 15.04
N ASN A 240 4.11 -0.88 15.26
CA ASN A 240 4.10 -0.25 16.58
C ASN A 240 3.12 0.93 16.51
N PRO A 241 1.80 0.67 16.48
CA PRO A 241 0.81 1.71 16.28
C PRO A 241 0.76 2.66 17.48
N PHE A 242 0.48 3.94 17.22
CA PHE A 242 0.32 4.96 18.24
C PHE A 242 -1.07 4.82 18.90
N PRO A 243 -1.19 4.78 20.24
CA PRO A 243 -2.48 4.78 20.92
C PRO A 243 -3.08 6.19 20.95
N ALA A 244 -3.69 6.61 19.84
CA ALA A 244 -4.28 7.95 19.70
C ALA A 244 -5.56 8.09 20.53
N GLU A 245 -5.63 9.12 21.36
CA GLU A 245 -6.82 9.43 22.16
C GLU A 245 -7.96 9.95 21.27
N VAL A 246 -9.19 9.50 21.52
CA VAL A 246 -10.40 10.00 20.87
C VAL A 246 -10.81 11.32 21.50
N LEU A 247 -10.73 12.39 20.71
CA LEU A 247 -11.11 13.74 21.12
C LEU A 247 -12.62 13.97 20.92
N GLU A 248 -13.16 13.50 19.79
CA GLU A 248 -14.55 13.76 19.41
C GLU A 248 -15.11 12.61 18.56
N ASN A 249 -16.40 12.31 18.71
CA ASN A 249 -17.08 11.25 17.96
C ASN A 249 -18.56 11.59 17.69
N ILE A 250 -18.80 12.28 16.58
CA ILE A 250 -20.10 12.87 16.25
C ILE A 250 -20.77 12.07 15.13
N ASN A 251 -22.05 11.74 15.28
CA ASN A 251 -22.85 11.28 14.13
C ASN A 251 -23.22 12.48 13.25
N LEU A 252 -22.74 12.49 12.01
CA LEU A 252 -23.00 13.52 11.02
C LEU A 252 -24.39 13.43 10.39
N ASN A 253 -25.04 12.27 10.49
CA ASN A 253 -26.37 12.09 9.93
C ASN A 253 -27.44 12.74 10.81
N GLY A 254 -28.41 13.38 10.15
CA GLY A 254 -29.58 13.96 10.79
C GLY A 254 -30.51 12.90 11.37
N ARG A 255 -31.37 13.32 12.31
CA ARG A 255 -32.35 12.46 12.96
C ARG A 255 -33.24 11.77 11.93
N GLY A 256 -33.35 10.44 12.02
CA GLY A 256 -34.19 9.63 11.13
C GLY A 256 -33.46 9.11 9.89
N SER A 257 -32.17 9.40 9.71
CA SER A 257 -31.35 8.71 8.71
C SER A 257 -31.34 7.20 8.96
N ASN A 258 -31.31 6.43 7.87
CA ASN A 258 -31.00 4.99 7.90
C ASN A 258 -29.49 4.71 7.86
N LYS A 259 -28.66 5.75 7.83
CA LYS A 259 -27.20 5.69 7.89
C LYS A 259 -26.69 6.22 9.22
N GLU A 260 -25.47 5.82 9.55
CA GLU A 260 -24.70 6.42 10.62
C GLU A 260 -23.28 6.64 10.10
N THR A 261 -22.87 7.90 10.03
CA THR A 261 -21.58 8.33 9.52
C THR A 261 -20.93 9.17 10.60
N ARG A 262 -19.83 8.65 11.16
CA ARG A 262 -19.14 9.29 12.27
C ARG A 262 -18.04 10.23 11.76
N HIS A 263 -18.02 11.44 12.32
CA HIS A 263 -16.83 12.26 12.39
C HIS A 263 -16.06 11.84 13.63
N LEU A 264 -14.82 11.41 13.45
CA LEU A 264 -13.95 10.95 14.53
C LEU A 264 -12.69 11.80 14.53
N GLU A 265 -12.37 12.43 15.65
CA GLU A 265 -11.14 13.23 15.84
C GLU A 265 -10.23 12.51 16.83
N LEU A 266 -8.95 12.36 16.46
CA LEU A 266 -7.96 11.67 17.27
C LEU A 266 -6.76 12.58 17.53
N SER A 267 -6.28 12.60 18.77
CA SER A 267 -5.04 13.30 19.12
C SER A 267 -3.84 12.54 18.58
N LEU A 268 -2.93 13.27 17.94
CA LEU A 268 -1.58 12.85 17.55
C LEU A 268 -0.51 13.51 18.42
N GLU A 269 -0.88 14.21 19.49
CA GLU A 269 0.06 14.90 20.37
C GLU A 269 1.12 13.92 20.92
N GLY A 270 2.39 14.34 20.91
CA GLY A 270 3.51 13.51 21.38
C GLY A 270 3.85 12.31 20.49
N SER A 271 3.09 12.03 19.43
CA SER A 271 3.36 10.91 18.53
C SER A 271 4.51 11.17 17.56
N GLY A 272 4.73 12.43 17.18
CA GLY A 272 5.63 12.79 16.08
C GLY A 272 5.15 12.30 14.70
N LEU A 273 3.94 11.74 14.59
CA LEU A 273 3.34 11.36 13.32
C LEU A 273 3.08 12.61 12.48
N LYS A 274 3.34 12.48 11.18
CA LYS A 274 3.06 13.52 10.17
C LYS A 274 2.32 12.89 9.00
N TYR A 275 1.42 13.66 8.41
CA TYR A 275 0.66 13.28 7.22
C TYR A 275 0.38 14.51 6.37
N GLU A 276 0.04 14.28 5.12
CA GLU A 276 -0.44 15.31 4.20
C GLU A 276 -1.86 14.96 3.75
N PRO A 277 -2.70 15.95 3.39
CA PRO A 277 -4.01 15.69 2.82
C PRO A 277 -3.97 14.64 1.69
N GLY A 278 -4.90 13.70 1.74
CA GLY A 278 -4.97 12.55 0.84
C GLY A 278 -4.23 11.29 1.32
N ASP A 279 -3.49 11.37 2.44
CA ASP A 279 -3.07 10.17 3.18
C ASP A 279 -4.24 9.44 3.84
N ALA A 280 -4.00 8.20 4.26
CA ALA A 280 -4.94 7.42 5.05
C ALA A 280 -4.41 7.15 6.47
N LEU A 281 -5.34 7.00 7.42
CA LEU A 281 -5.05 6.51 8.76
C LEU A 281 -5.45 5.03 8.84
N GLY A 282 -4.54 4.17 9.28
CA GLY A 282 -4.85 2.79 9.61
C GLY A 282 -5.21 2.66 11.08
N ILE A 283 -6.33 2.00 11.38
CA ILE A 283 -6.79 1.67 12.74
C ILE A 283 -6.76 0.16 12.92
N PHE A 284 -6.15 -0.35 13.99
CA PHE A 284 -6.32 -1.75 14.39
C PHE A 284 -7.58 -1.91 15.24
N PRO A 285 -8.64 -2.58 14.73
CA PRO A 285 -9.89 -2.65 15.46
C PRO A 285 -9.93 -3.85 16.42
N LYS A 286 -10.99 -3.90 17.23
CA LYS A 286 -11.35 -5.05 18.05
C LYS A 286 -12.65 -5.68 17.56
N ASN A 287 -12.73 -7.01 17.55
CA ASN A 287 -13.95 -7.75 17.26
C ASN A 287 -15.07 -7.41 18.25
N ASP A 288 -16.31 -7.67 17.83
CA ASP A 288 -17.45 -7.52 18.72
C ASP A 288 -17.37 -8.53 19.88
N PRO A 289 -17.34 -8.08 21.15
CA PRO A 289 -17.32 -8.98 22.30
C PRO A 289 -18.45 -10.02 22.27
N GLU A 290 -19.63 -9.65 21.76
CA GLU A 290 -20.76 -10.58 21.63
C GLU A 290 -20.44 -11.71 20.64
N LEU A 291 -19.84 -11.38 19.50
CA LEU A 291 -19.43 -12.40 18.51
C LEU A 291 -18.32 -13.31 19.07
N VAL A 292 -17.35 -12.74 19.78
CA VAL A 292 -16.27 -13.49 20.43
C VAL A 292 -16.85 -14.47 21.45
N ASP A 293 -17.76 -14.00 22.32
CA ASP A 293 -18.39 -14.84 23.33
C ASP A 293 -19.23 -15.96 22.69
N LEU A 294 -19.97 -15.67 21.61
CA LEU A 294 -20.73 -16.68 20.88
C LEU A 294 -19.83 -17.75 20.24
N VAL A 295 -18.68 -17.39 19.67
CA VAL A 295 -17.71 -18.35 19.12
C VAL A 295 -17.15 -19.26 20.22
N ILE A 296 -16.77 -18.68 21.37
CA ILE A 296 -16.25 -19.44 22.51
C ILE A 296 -17.33 -20.40 23.05
N GLN A 297 -18.57 -19.94 23.15
CA GLN A 297 -19.71 -20.74 23.61
C GLN A 297 -20.04 -21.89 22.66
N GLU A 298 -20.05 -21.64 21.34
CA GLU A 298 -20.34 -22.66 20.32
C GLU A 298 -19.34 -23.82 20.41
N MET A 299 -18.06 -23.49 20.62
CA MET A 299 -16.99 -24.47 20.79
C MET A 299 -16.86 -25.04 22.20
N LYS A 300 -17.61 -24.48 23.17
CA LYS A 300 -17.55 -24.83 24.60
C LYS A 300 -16.13 -24.71 25.18
N TRP A 301 -15.37 -23.73 24.72
CA TRP A 301 -14.01 -23.48 25.18
C TRP A 301 -13.98 -22.66 26.47
N ASN A 302 -12.87 -22.75 27.21
CA ASN A 302 -12.60 -21.87 28.34
C ASN A 302 -12.05 -20.53 27.83
N PRO A 303 -12.71 -19.38 28.07
CA PRO A 303 -12.24 -18.07 27.60
C PRO A 303 -10.87 -17.66 28.16
N GLU A 304 -10.50 -18.16 29.34
CA GLU A 304 -9.22 -17.87 30.01
C GLU A 304 -8.10 -18.85 29.62
N GLU A 305 -8.39 -19.83 28.75
CA GLU A 305 -7.36 -20.73 28.24
C GLU A 305 -6.30 -19.94 27.46
N THR A 306 -5.04 -20.24 27.72
CA THR A 306 -3.90 -19.55 27.10
C THR A 306 -3.62 -20.09 25.71
N VAL A 307 -3.53 -19.21 24.73
CA VAL A 307 -3.16 -19.54 23.34
C VAL A 307 -1.97 -18.71 22.89
N THR A 308 -1.10 -19.31 22.09
CA THR A 308 0.00 -18.63 21.41
C THR A 308 -0.55 -17.82 20.24
N ILE A 309 -0.33 -16.51 20.25
CA ILE A 309 -0.85 -15.60 19.24
C ILE A 309 0.16 -15.35 18.12
N ASP A 310 1.45 -15.55 18.30
CA ASP A 310 2.46 -15.30 17.26
C ASP A 310 3.61 -16.33 17.26
N LYS A 311 4.57 -16.14 16.36
CA LYS A 311 5.74 -17.03 16.24
C LYS A 311 6.81 -16.75 17.29
N ASP A 312 6.77 -15.57 17.91
CA ASP A 312 7.70 -15.17 18.96
C ASP A 312 7.32 -15.80 20.32
N GLY A 313 6.19 -16.52 20.34
CA GLY A 313 5.72 -17.27 21.50
C GLY A 313 4.89 -16.41 22.44
N GLU A 314 4.39 -15.25 21.98
CA GLU A 314 3.51 -14.41 22.78
C GLU A 314 2.21 -15.16 23.09
N VAL A 315 1.79 -15.12 24.35
CA VAL A 315 0.61 -15.83 24.85
C VAL A 315 -0.42 -14.82 25.36
N ARG A 316 -1.69 -15.10 25.08
CA ARG A 316 -2.86 -14.36 25.58
C ARG A 316 -3.98 -15.32 25.97
N SER A 317 -4.99 -14.84 26.69
CA SER A 317 -6.23 -15.59 26.86
C SER A 317 -6.92 -15.75 25.50
N LEU A 318 -7.67 -16.83 25.33
CA LEU A 318 -8.44 -17.11 24.12
C LEU A 318 -9.38 -15.94 23.79
N LYS A 319 -10.03 -15.37 24.80
CA LYS A 319 -10.90 -14.21 24.63
C LYS A 319 -10.14 -12.99 24.09
N GLU A 320 -8.96 -12.68 24.62
CA GLU A 320 -8.16 -11.55 24.11
C GLU A 320 -7.63 -11.83 22.70
N ALA A 321 -7.17 -13.05 22.43
CA ALA A 321 -6.72 -13.47 21.11
C ALA A 321 -7.80 -13.25 20.03
N LEU A 322 -9.02 -13.74 20.28
CA LEU A 322 -10.15 -13.56 19.37
C LEU A 322 -10.67 -12.11 19.34
N THR A 323 -10.46 -11.32 20.39
CA THR A 323 -10.91 -9.93 20.43
C THR A 323 -10.00 -9.02 19.61
N SER A 324 -8.69 -9.13 19.77
CA SER A 324 -7.73 -8.12 19.31
C SER A 324 -6.75 -8.61 18.23
N HIS A 325 -6.55 -9.92 18.08
CA HIS A 325 -5.43 -10.44 17.29
C HIS A 325 -5.81 -11.20 16.02
N PHE A 326 -7.02 -11.76 15.93
CA PHE A 326 -7.43 -12.62 14.83
C PHE A 326 -8.75 -12.18 14.18
N GLU A 327 -8.83 -12.34 12.86
CA GLU A 327 -10.03 -12.06 12.09
C GLU A 327 -11.03 -13.22 12.19
N ILE A 328 -12.29 -12.92 12.54
CA ILE A 328 -13.34 -13.93 12.73
C ILE A 328 -14.63 -13.63 11.96
N THR A 329 -14.71 -12.47 11.30
CA THR A 329 -15.90 -11.99 10.58
C THR A 329 -15.89 -12.31 9.09
N VAL A 330 -14.73 -12.64 8.52
CA VAL A 330 -14.57 -12.98 7.10
C VAL A 330 -14.24 -14.45 6.93
N LEU A 331 -15.13 -15.19 6.25
CA LEU A 331 -14.82 -16.54 5.78
C LEU A 331 -14.14 -16.49 4.40
N THR A 332 -12.91 -16.99 4.34
CA THR A 332 -12.17 -17.15 3.08
C THR A 332 -12.13 -18.62 2.65
N LYS A 333 -11.88 -18.86 1.36
CA LYS A 333 -11.62 -20.21 0.84
C LYS A 333 -10.51 -20.91 1.60
N ALA A 334 -9.40 -20.21 1.83
CA ALA A 334 -8.26 -20.75 2.55
C ALA A 334 -8.63 -21.13 3.99
N LEU A 335 -9.46 -20.33 4.67
CA LEU A 335 -9.91 -20.63 6.02
C LEU A 335 -10.81 -21.87 6.04
N LEU A 336 -11.81 -21.96 5.17
CA LEU A 336 -12.70 -23.13 5.09
C LEU A 336 -11.93 -24.43 4.78
N GLN A 337 -10.95 -24.37 3.88
CA GLN A 337 -10.06 -25.50 3.58
C GLN A 337 -9.22 -25.94 4.79
N LYS A 338 -8.74 -24.99 5.61
CA LYS A 338 -8.01 -25.30 6.85
C LYS A 338 -8.92 -25.77 7.99
N LEU A 339 -10.18 -25.35 8.00
CA LEU A 339 -11.19 -25.80 8.95
C LEU A 339 -11.67 -27.21 8.65
N ALA A 340 -11.79 -27.61 7.38
CA ALA A 340 -12.32 -28.91 7.00
C ALA A 340 -11.67 -30.10 7.75
N PRO A 341 -10.33 -30.20 7.87
CA PRO A 341 -9.70 -31.28 8.65
C PRO A 341 -10.06 -31.32 10.15
N LEU A 342 -10.60 -30.24 10.70
CA LEU A 342 -10.99 -30.11 12.12
C LEU A 342 -12.47 -30.49 12.37
N SER A 343 -13.24 -30.78 11.31
CA SER A 343 -14.63 -31.20 11.39
C SER A 343 -14.82 -32.61 10.81
N LYS A 344 -15.70 -33.38 11.45
CA LYS A 344 -16.15 -34.69 10.95
C LYS A 344 -17.34 -34.58 9.98
N ASN A 345 -17.80 -33.36 9.68
CA ASN A 345 -18.95 -33.11 8.84
C ASN A 345 -18.60 -33.31 7.35
N SER A 346 -19.24 -34.29 6.71
CA SER A 346 -19.00 -34.63 5.30
C SER A 346 -19.38 -33.51 4.34
N ALA A 347 -20.36 -32.66 4.69
CA ALA A 347 -20.75 -31.54 3.84
C ALA A 347 -19.65 -30.47 3.74
N LEU A 348 -18.88 -30.24 4.82
CA LEU A 348 -17.72 -29.36 4.76
C LEU A 348 -16.61 -29.96 3.89
N GLN A 349 -16.36 -31.27 4.01
CA GLN A 349 -15.38 -31.97 3.17
C GLN A 349 -15.76 -31.86 1.68
N GLU A 350 -17.04 -32.04 1.37
CA GLU A 350 -17.56 -31.87 0.01
C GLU A 350 -17.42 -30.41 -0.45
N LEU A 351 -17.80 -29.44 0.39
CA LEU A 351 -17.75 -28.01 0.05
C LEU A 351 -16.34 -27.56 -0.34
N VAL A 352 -15.31 -28.06 0.33
CA VAL A 352 -13.91 -27.70 0.05
C VAL A 352 -13.24 -28.57 -1.01
N ALA A 353 -13.94 -29.59 -1.52
CA ALA A 353 -13.40 -30.50 -2.53
C ALA A 353 -13.12 -29.77 -3.86
N PRO A 354 -12.10 -30.21 -4.63
CA PRO A 354 -11.83 -29.66 -5.97
C PRO A 354 -13.08 -29.71 -6.87
N GLY A 355 -13.36 -28.62 -7.59
CA GLY A 355 -14.52 -28.51 -8.48
C GLY A 355 -15.77 -27.88 -7.82
N ASN A 356 -15.76 -27.64 -6.50
CA ASN A 356 -16.86 -26.98 -5.78
C ASN A 356 -16.56 -25.50 -5.45
N GLU A 357 -15.63 -24.85 -6.16
CA GLU A 357 -15.18 -23.49 -5.87
C GLU A 357 -16.32 -22.45 -5.88
N ALA A 358 -17.26 -22.56 -6.82
CA ALA A 358 -18.41 -21.67 -6.90
C ALA A 358 -19.34 -21.82 -5.69
N LYS A 359 -19.63 -23.06 -5.26
CA LYS A 359 -20.45 -23.34 -4.08
C LYS A 359 -19.78 -22.83 -2.80
N LEU A 360 -18.47 -23.06 -2.68
CA LEU A 360 -17.71 -22.56 -1.53
C LEU A 360 -17.77 -21.04 -1.45
N LYS A 361 -17.60 -20.36 -2.60
CA LYS A 361 -17.67 -18.89 -2.68
C LYS A 361 -19.06 -18.38 -2.30
N GLU A 362 -20.11 -19.02 -2.81
CA GLU A 362 -21.49 -18.68 -2.48
C GLU A 362 -21.77 -18.88 -0.98
N TYR A 363 -21.28 -19.97 -0.40
CA TYR A 363 -21.41 -20.22 1.04
C TYR A 363 -20.71 -19.16 1.88
N ALA A 364 -19.47 -18.77 1.52
CA ALA A 364 -18.70 -17.80 2.28
C ALA A 364 -19.31 -16.40 2.29
N LYS A 365 -20.08 -16.03 1.25
CA LYS A 365 -20.64 -14.68 1.08
C LYS A 365 -21.59 -14.33 2.23
N GLY A 366 -21.24 -13.37 3.07
CA GLY A 366 -22.09 -12.88 4.18
C GLY A 366 -22.10 -13.77 5.42
N ARG A 367 -21.24 -14.80 5.48
CA ARG A 367 -21.03 -15.65 6.65
C ARG A 367 -19.71 -15.35 7.35
N ASP A 368 -19.69 -15.58 8.66
CA ASP A 368 -18.52 -15.46 9.53
C ASP A 368 -18.12 -16.82 10.14
N LEU A 369 -17.03 -16.83 10.93
CA LEU A 369 -16.52 -18.04 11.57
C LEU A 369 -17.61 -18.76 12.38
N LEU A 370 -18.46 -18.02 13.10
CA LEU A 370 -19.51 -18.60 13.91
C LEU A 370 -20.55 -19.37 13.06
N ASP A 371 -20.88 -18.90 11.85
CA ASP A 371 -21.78 -19.63 10.97
C ASP A 371 -21.17 -20.95 10.50
N ALA A 372 -19.89 -20.93 10.10
CA ALA A 372 -19.18 -22.16 9.74
C ALA A 372 -19.17 -23.13 10.93
N LEU A 373 -18.93 -22.62 12.14
CA LEU A 373 -18.92 -23.44 13.35
C LEU A 373 -20.29 -24.08 13.63
N ARG A 374 -21.39 -23.37 13.39
CA ARG A 374 -22.74 -23.91 13.57
C ARG A 374 -23.13 -24.89 12.48
N ASP A 375 -22.89 -24.54 11.22
CA ASP A 375 -23.33 -25.30 10.06
C ASP A 375 -22.58 -26.64 9.94
N PHE A 376 -21.30 -26.67 10.31
CA PHE A 376 -20.44 -27.85 10.14
C PHE A 376 -19.97 -28.48 11.46
N GLY A 377 -20.66 -28.18 12.55
CA GLY A 377 -20.47 -28.87 13.83
C GLY A 377 -20.91 -30.35 13.79
N PRO A 378 -20.62 -31.11 14.86
CA PRO A 378 -19.80 -30.72 16.00
C PRO A 378 -18.30 -30.65 15.65
N TRP A 379 -17.58 -29.75 16.30
CA TRP A 379 -16.14 -29.58 16.14
C TRP A 379 -15.37 -30.27 17.25
N ASP A 380 -14.23 -30.85 16.89
CA ASP A 380 -13.35 -31.60 17.79
C ASP A 380 -11.95 -30.98 17.71
N ALA A 381 -11.86 -29.68 18.02
CA ALA A 381 -10.64 -28.88 17.88
C ALA A 381 -10.36 -28.10 19.17
N ALA A 382 -9.11 -28.17 19.65
CA ALA A 382 -8.62 -27.34 20.73
C ALA A 382 -8.47 -25.87 20.27
N PRO A 383 -8.56 -24.88 21.17
CA PRO A 383 -8.46 -23.46 20.82
C PRO A 383 -7.24 -23.12 19.97
N GLN A 384 -6.06 -23.65 20.35
CA GLN A 384 -4.81 -23.39 19.62
C GLN A 384 -4.87 -23.85 18.16
N GLN A 385 -5.58 -24.94 17.84
CA GLN A 385 -5.67 -25.45 16.48
C GLN A 385 -6.42 -24.49 15.57
N VAL A 386 -7.51 -23.88 16.08
CA VAL A 386 -8.29 -22.89 15.33
C VAL A 386 -7.55 -21.56 15.25
N ILE A 387 -6.98 -21.09 16.37
CA ILE A 387 -6.18 -19.85 16.40
C ILE A 387 -5.04 -19.88 15.38
N SER A 388 -4.36 -21.03 15.22
CA SER A 388 -3.22 -21.17 14.31
C SER A 388 -3.59 -21.10 12.82
N ILE A 389 -4.87 -21.25 12.45
CA ILE A 389 -5.33 -21.18 11.06
C ILE A 389 -6.00 -19.86 10.70
N LEU A 390 -6.44 -19.09 11.70
CA LEU A 390 -6.99 -17.75 11.50
C LEU A 390 -5.90 -16.78 11.04
N ARG A 391 -6.28 -15.85 10.16
CA ARG A 391 -5.40 -14.73 9.79
C ARG A 391 -5.37 -13.70 10.92
N LYS A 392 -4.28 -12.93 10.97
CA LYS A 392 -4.16 -11.79 11.88
C LYS A 392 -5.22 -10.73 11.56
N MET A 393 -5.66 -10.03 12.60
CA MET A 393 -6.59 -8.90 12.48
C MET A 393 -5.97 -7.82 11.57
N PRO A 394 -6.53 -7.57 10.37
CA PRO A 394 -6.03 -6.51 9.52
C PRO A 394 -6.43 -5.14 10.07
N PRO A 395 -5.58 -4.11 9.94
CA PRO A 395 -6.02 -2.75 10.20
C PRO A 395 -6.97 -2.27 9.10
N ARG A 396 -7.90 -1.38 9.44
CA ARG A 396 -8.76 -0.71 8.48
C ARG A 396 -8.18 0.67 8.14
N LEU A 397 -8.00 0.93 6.85
CA LEU A 397 -7.58 2.24 6.35
C LEU A 397 -8.80 3.13 6.13
N TYR A 398 -8.68 4.40 6.53
CA TYR A 398 -9.64 5.47 6.27
C TYR A 398 -8.92 6.68 5.68
N SER A 399 -9.43 7.26 4.60
CA SER A 399 -8.89 8.51 4.05
C SER A 399 -9.01 9.63 5.10
N ILE A 400 -7.91 10.35 5.33
CA ILE A 400 -7.86 11.40 6.36
C ILE A 400 -8.72 12.59 5.91
N ALA A 401 -9.56 13.08 6.82
CA ALA A 401 -10.54 14.14 6.60
C ALA A 401 -10.14 15.50 7.20
N SER A 402 -8.85 15.69 7.46
CA SER A 402 -8.27 16.92 8.03
C SER A 402 -6.92 17.27 7.42
N SER A 403 -6.49 18.51 7.60
CA SER A 403 -5.13 18.99 7.30
C SER A 403 -4.40 19.33 8.59
N LEU A 404 -3.12 18.93 8.71
CA LEU A 404 -2.25 19.36 9.81
C LEU A 404 -1.99 20.87 9.83
N ALA A 405 -2.17 21.57 8.70
CA ALA A 405 -2.06 23.03 8.65
C ALA A 405 -3.26 23.73 9.32
N ALA A 406 -4.42 23.07 9.35
CA ALA A 406 -5.62 23.57 10.01
C ALA A 406 -5.75 23.06 11.46
N TYR A 407 -5.42 21.79 11.69
CA TYR A 407 -5.50 21.12 12.99
C TYR A 407 -4.16 20.47 13.33
N PRO A 408 -3.22 21.22 13.93
CA PRO A 408 -1.95 20.68 14.38
C PRO A 408 -2.16 19.55 15.39
N ASP A 409 -1.42 18.46 15.21
CA ASP A 409 -1.43 17.32 16.13
C ASP A 409 -2.80 16.63 16.32
N GLU A 410 -3.73 16.79 15.37
CA GLU A 410 -4.99 16.04 15.32
C GLU A 410 -5.12 15.30 13.99
N VAL A 411 -5.94 14.25 13.94
CA VAL A 411 -6.36 13.59 12.71
C VAL A 411 -7.83 13.26 12.74
N HIS A 412 -8.55 13.67 11.71
CA HIS A 412 -10.00 13.51 11.60
C HIS A 412 -10.34 12.46 10.56
N LEU A 413 -11.39 11.68 10.78
CA LEU A 413 -11.90 10.65 9.87
C LEU A 413 -13.39 10.79 9.63
N THR A 414 -13.86 10.29 8.49
CA THR A 414 -15.29 10.17 8.16
C THR A 414 -15.64 8.70 7.95
N ILE A 415 -16.31 8.07 8.93
CA ILE A 415 -16.49 6.63 8.99
C ILE A 415 -17.97 6.27 8.86
N GLY A 416 -18.36 5.62 7.77
CA GLY A 416 -19.69 5.01 7.63
C GLY A 416 -19.77 3.70 8.41
N ALA A 417 -20.72 3.60 9.35
CA ALA A 417 -20.95 2.38 10.13
C ALA A 417 -21.59 1.29 9.25
N VAL A 418 -20.92 0.14 9.14
CA VAL A 418 -21.39 -0.97 8.30
C VAL A 418 -22.25 -1.92 9.11
N ARG A 419 -23.53 -2.04 8.73
CA ARG A 419 -24.48 -3.00 9.29
C ARG A 419 -25.34 -3.59 8.18
N TYR A 420 -25.57 -4.89 8.22
CA TYR A 420 -26.44 -5.57 7.26
C TYR A 420 -26.96 -6.89 7.85
N GLU A 421 -28.14 -7.34 7.44
CA GLU A 421 -28.63 -8.65 7.82
C GLU A 421 -28.13 -9.72 6.84
N SER A 422 -27.65 -10.85 7.37
CA SER A 422 -27.27 -12.00 6.56
C SER A 422 -27.42 -13.30 7.35
N TYR A 423 -28.10 -14.27 6.75
CA TYR A 423 -28.40 -15.58 7.35
C TYR A 423 -29.03 -15.48 8.75
N GLY A 424 -30.04 -14.61 8.89
CA GLY A 424 -30.80 -14.45 10.13
C GLY A 424 -30.04 -13.76 11.27
N ARG A 425 -28.87 -13.17 11.00
CA ARG A 425 -28.07 -12.42 11.97
C ARG A 425 -27.75 -11.03 11.45
N LEU A 426 -27.75 -10.05 12.37
CA LEU A 426 -27.19 -8.74 12.10
C LEU A 426 -25.67 -8.84 12.06
N ARG A 427 -25.08 -8.42 10.94
CA ARG A 427 -23.63 -8.31 10.73
C ARG A 427 -23.19 -6.89 10.97
N LYS A 428 -22.03 -6.74 11.60
CA LYS A 428 -21.41 -5.47 11.94
C LYS A 428 -19.98 -5.43 11.40
N GLY A 429 -19.63 -4.37 10.69
CA GLY A 429 -18.25 -4.19 10.21
C GLY A 429 -17.31 -3.85 11.36
N VAL A 430 -16.31 -4.69 11.59
CA VAL A 430 -15.42 -4.69 12.78
C VAL A 430 -14.97 -3.29 13.20
N CYS A 431 -14.21 -2.59 12.35
CA CYS A 431 -13.66 -1.27 12.68
C CYS A 431 -14.74 -0.17 12.75
N SER A 432 -15.67 -0.19 11.79
CA SER A 432 -16.69 0.86 11.66
C SER A 432 -17.64 0.90 12.85
N THR A 433 -18.09 -0.26 13.35
CA THR A 433 -18.97 -0.33 14.52
C THR A 433 -18.19 -0.28 15.82
N PHE A 434 -16.91 -0.67 15.84
CA PHE A 434 -16.02 -0.36 16.96
C PHE A 434 -15.94 1.16 17.17
N CYS A 435 -15.71 1.93 16.10
CA CYS A 435 -15.69 3.39 16.16
C CYS A 435 -17.07 4.01 16.42
N ALA A 436 -18.16 3.41 15.94
CA ALA A 436 -19.49 4.00 16.07
C ALA A 436 -20.22 3.67 17.39
N GLU A 437 -20.00 2.48 17.97
CA GLU A 437 -20.79 1.98 19.10
C GLU A 437 -20.00 1.79 20.38
N ARG A 438 -18.68 1.54 20.29
CA ARG A 438 -17.90 1.01 21.42
C ARG A 438 -16.79 1.93 21.91
N ILE A 439 -16.23 2.76 21.04
CA ILE A 439 -15.22 3.74 21.43
C ILE A 439 -15.88 5.01 21.97
N GLN A 440 -15.37 5.53 23.07
CA GLN A 440 -15.82 6.76 23.71
C GLN A 440 -14.74 7.83 23.68
N ILE A 441 -15.14 9.09 23.91
CA ILE A 441 -14.19 10.19 24.10
C ILE A 441 -13.29 9.87 25.30
N GLY A 442 -11.99 10.06 25.13
CA GLY A 442 -10.95 9.70 26.11
C GLY A 442 -10.42 8.26 25.99
N ASP A 443 -11.06 7.37 25.22
CA ASP A 443 -10.48 6.08 24.88
C ASP A 443 -9.34 6.23 23.87
N THR A 444 -8.51 5.20 23.70
CA THR A 444 -7.42 5.19 22.72
C THR A 444 -7.64 4.20 21.58
N LEU A 445 -7.28 4.59 20.36
CA LEU A 445 -7.22 3.72 19.19
C LEU A 445 -5.77 3.51 18.73
N PRO A 446 -5.34 2.27 18.48
CA PRO A 446 -4.03 2.00 17.87
C PRO A 446 -4.03 2.40 16.38
N VAL A 447 -3.29 3.45 16.05
CA VAL A 447 -3.26 4.04 14.70
C VAL A 447 -1.87 4.15 14.09
N PHE A 448 -1.81 4.24 12.75
CA PHE A 448 -0.60 4.59 12.02
C PHE A 448 -0.94 5.35 10.73
N ILE A 449 -0.03 6.19 10.26
CA ILE A 449 -0.19 6.89 8.98
C ILE A 449 0.21 5.97 7.83
N GLN A 450 -0.66 5.90 6.82
CA GLN A 450 -0.40 5.28 5.53
C GLN A 450 -0.26 6.38 4.47
N PRO A 451 0.99 6.76 4.12
CA PRO A 451 1.23 7.69 3.03
C PRO A 451 0.66 7.20 1.70
N ASN A 452 0.02 8.10 0.95
CA ASN A 452 -0.52 7.87 -0.39
C ASN A 452 0.02 8.91 -1.40
N PRO A 453 1.16 8.63 -2.07
CA PRO A 453 1.79 9.58 -2.99
C PRO A 453 1.00 9.77 -4.31
N ASN A 454 -0.02 8.95 -4.55
CA ASN A 454 -0.83 8.97 -5.77
C ASN A 454 -2.15 9.74 -5.62
N PHE A 455 -2.37 10.35 -4.45
CA PHE A 455 -3.57 11.13 -4.15
C PHE A 455 -3.20 12.39 -3.35
N LYS A 456 -2.66 13.40 -4.05
CA LYS A 456 -2.12 14.63 -3.44
C LYS A 456 -2.59 15.88 -4.16
N LEU A 457 -2.72 16.97 -3.41
CA LEU A 457 -2.94 18.30 -3.96
C LEU A 457 -1.81 18.68 -4.96
N PRO A 458 -2.11 19.52 -5.97
CA PRO A 458 -1.09 19.98 -6.90
C PRO A 458 -0.04 20.82 -6.18
N LYS A 459 1.22 20.76 -6.63
CA LYS A 459 2.31 21.57 -6.06
C LYS A 459 2.10 23.07 -6.27
N ASP A 460 1.49 23.44 -7.39
CA ASP A 460 1.12 24.82 -7.68
C ASP A 460 -0.27 25.11 -7.08
N PRO A 461 -0.37 26.00 -6.07
CA PRO A 461 -1.63 26.30 -5.39
C PRO A 461 -2.68 27.00 -6.29
N SER A 462 -2.25 27.55 -7.43
CA SER A 462 -3.14 28.18 -8.41
C SER A 462 -3.82 27.17 -9.35
N THR A 463 -3.34 25.93 -9.39
CA THR A 463 -3.91 24.87 -10.23
C THR A 463 -5.36 24.57 -9.80
N PRO A 464 -6.34 24.62 -10.73
CA PRO A 464 -7.72 24.27 -10.42
C PRO A 464 -7.88 22.80 -10.01
N ILE A 465 -8.81 22.51 -9.11
CA ILE A 465 -9.13 21.14 -8.68
C ILE A 465 -10.62 20.83 -8.83
N ILE A 466 -10.92 19.62 -9.31
CA ILE A 466 -12.27 19.05 -9.39
C ILE A 466 -12.30 17.81 -8.50
N MET A 467 -13.21 17.78 -7.55
CA MET A 467 -13.32 16.74 -6.54
C MET A 467 -14.67 16.04 -6.67
N VAL A 468 -14.67 14.72 -6.84
CA VAL A 468 -15.89 13.90 -6.96
C VAL A 468 -15.91 12.89 -5.82
N GLY A 469 -16.77 13.13 -4.82
CA GLY A 469 -16.75 12.38 -3.56
C GLY A 469 -18.13 12.23 -2.93
N PRO A 470 -18.95 11.28 -3.39
CA PRO A 470 -20.23 10.98 -2.74
C PRO A 470 -20.04 10.23 -1.40
N GLY A 471 -20.93 10.52 -0.44
CA GLY A 471 -20.93 9.93 0.89
C GLY A 471 -19.61 10.15 1.63
N THR A 472 -19.05 9.08 2.20
CA THR A 472 -17.76 9.11 2.90
C THR A 472 -16.58 9.43 1.98
N GLY A 473 -16.76 9.38 0.65
CA GLY A 473 -15.76 9.81 -0.32
C GLY A 473 -15.41 11.31 -0.23
N VAL A 474 -16.19 12.09 0.52
CA VAL A 474 -15.89 13.51 0.78
C VAL A 474 -14.74 13.71 1.77
N ALA A 475 -14.34 12.67 2.51
CA ALA A 475 -13.30 12.74 3.55
C ALA A 475 -12.03 13.47 3.10
N PRO A 476 -11.27 13.00 2.08
CA PRO A 476 -10.04 13.67 1.69
C PRO A 476 -10.28 15.07 1.12
N PHE A 477 -11.48 15.35 0.59
CA PHE A 477 -11.80 16.67 0.05
C PHE A 477 -12.04 17.70 1.15
N ARG A 478 -12.51 17.28 2.33
CA ARG A 478 -12.52 18.13 3.52
C ARG A 478 -11.10 18.53 3.91
N ALA A 479 -10.17 17.56 3.93
CA ALA A 479 -8.75 17.82 4.17
C ALA A 479 -8.15 18.78 3.13
N PHE A 480 -8.49 18.61 1.85
CA PHE A 480 -8.01 19.48 0.77
C PHE A 480 -8.49 20.91 0.95
N MET A 481 -9.76 21.12 1.31
CA MET A 481 -10.29 22.46 1.53
C MET A 481 -9.64 23.14 2.73
N GLN A 482 -9.44 22.42 3.83
CA GLN A 482 -8.73 22.92 5.01
C GLN A 482 -7.29 23.32 4.68
N GLU A 483 -6.56 22.51 3.93
CA GLU A 483 -5.20 22.82 3.50
C GLU A 483 -5.17 24.08 2.62
N ARG A 484 -6.08 24.19 1.65
CA ARG A 484 -6.15 25.34 0.74
C ARG A 484 -6.49 26.63 1.49
N GLU A 485 -7.40 26.56 2.46
CA GLU A 485 -7.73 27.69 3.33
C GLU A 485 -6.52 28.11 4.18
N ALA A 486 -5.88 27.16 4.89
CA ALA A 486 -4.75 27.42 5.77
C ALA A 486 -3.52 27.97 5.03
N THR A 487 -3.28 27.51 3.80
CA THR A 487 -2.15 27.93 2.96
C THR A 487 -2.45 29.15 2.09
N GLY A 488 -3.70 29.62 2.06
CA GLY A 488 -4.12 30.74 1.21
C GLY A 488 -4.09 30.43 -0.29
N ALA A 489 -4.29 29.16 -0.67
CA ALA A 489 -4.29 28.75 -2.07
C ALA A 489 -5.45 29.40 -2.85
N ASN A 490 -5.14 29.99 -4.00
CA ASN A 490 -6.07 30.84 -4.77
C ASN A 490 -6.63 30.18 -6.04
N GLY A 491 -6.18 28.97 -6.39
CA GLY A 491 -6.75 28.21 -7.51
C GLY A 491 -8.22 27.83 -7.29
N LYS A 492 -8.96 27.62 -8.37
CA LYS A 492 -10.39 27.29 -8.29
C LYS A 492 -10.60 25.88 -7.72
N SER A 493 -11.68 25.68 -6.97
CA SER A 493 -12.04 24.38 -6.38
C SER A 493 -13.51 24.05 -6.69
N TRP A 494 -13.79 22.85 -7.20
CA TRP A 494 -15.15 22.40 -7.50
C TRP A 494 -15.42 21.04 -6.86
N LEU A 495 -16.47 20.94 -6.04
CA LEU A 495 -16.91 19.70 -5.43
C LEU A 495 -18.21 19.16 -6.07
N PHE A 496 -18.20 17.91 -6.50
CA PHE A 496 -19.38 17.11 -6.79
C PHE A 496 -19.63 16.16 -5.62
N PHE A 497 -20.67 16.46 -4.84
CA PHE A 497 -21.08 15.66 -3.67
C PHE A 497 -22.38 14.94 -3.95
N GLY A 498 -22.58 13.78 -3.32
CA GLY A 498 -23.88 13.14 -3.32
C GLY A 498 -24.09 12.18 -2.17
N ASP A 499 -25.34 12.01 -1.76
CA ASP A 499 -25.75 11.03 -0.75
C ASP A 499 -27.21 10.59 -0.99
N GLN A 500 -27.86 9.96 -0.01
CA GLN A 500 -29.24 9.49 -0.12
C GLN A 500 -30.22 10.66 -0.01
N HIS A 501 -30.17 11.41 1.11
CA HIS A 501 -31.13 12.47 1.40
C HIS A 501 -30.47 13.81 1.77
N PHE A 502 -31.01 14.91 1.26
CA PHE A 502 -30.52 16.26 1.58
C PHE A 502 -30.63 16.59 3.07
N VAL A 503 -31.75 16.23 3.69
CA VAL A 503 -32.05 16.64 5.07
C VAL A 503 -31.23 15.86 6.10
N THR A 504 -30.96 14.58 5.83
CA THR A 504 -30.37 13.68 6.84
C THR A 504 -28.95 13.25 6.53
N ASP A 505 -28.47 13.37 5.29
CA ASP A 505 -27.20 12.76 4.88
C ASP A 505 -26.23 13.75 4.23
N PHE A 506 -26.51 15.05 4.31
CA PHE A 506 -25.60 16.08 3.79
C PHE A 506 -24.43 16.33 4.76
N LEU A 507 -23.42 15.46 4.67
CA LEU A 507 -22.22 15.48 5.50
C LEU A 507 -21.48 16.82 5.40
N TYR A 508 -21.12 17.39 6.56
CA TYR A 508 -20.38 18.65 6.70
C TYR A 508 -21.01 19.87 6.00
N GLN A 509 -22.34 19.90 5.85
CA GLN A 509 -23.08 20.94 5.13
C GLN A 509 -22.64 22.38 5.46
N THR A 510 -22.47 22.69 6.75
CA THR A 510 -22.12 24.03 7.21
C THR A 510 -20.70 24.43 6.81
N GLU A 511 -19.75 23.50 6.82
CA GLU A 511 -18.37 23.74 6.37
C GLU A 511 -18.33 24.05 4.87
N TRP A 512 -19.02 23.25 4.05
CA TRP A 512 -19.10 23.50 2.60
C TRP A 512 -19.71 24.87 2.28
N GLN A 513 -20.78 25.24 2.98
CA GLN A 513 -21.42 26.55 2.83
C GLN A 513 -20.48 27.71 3.24
N ALA A 514 -19.69 27.53 4.30
CA ALA A 514 -18.70 28.51 4.73
C ALA A 514 -17.62 28.71 3.66
N TRP A 515 -17.06 27.64 3.10
CA TRP A 515 -16.05 27.72 2.04
C TRP A 515 -16.58 28.27 0.72
N LEU A 516 -17.85 28.00 0.38
CA LEU A 516 -18.50 28.65 -0.77
C LEU A 516 -18.62 30.16 -0.56
N LYS A 517 -18.94 30.60 0.66
CA LYS A 517 -19.08 32.02 0.99
C LYS A 517 -17.74 32.75 1.04
N SER A 518 -16.68 32.12 1.56
CA SER A 518 -15.33 32.70 1.61
C SER A 518 -14.61 32.63 0.26
N GLY A 519 -15.08 31.79 -0.67
CA GLY A 519 -14.51 31.61 -2.00
C GLY A 519 -13.37 30.59 -2.08
N VAL A 520 -13.02 29.94 -0.97
CA VAL A 520 -12.04 28.82 -0.96
C VAL A 520 -12.60 27.67 -1.82
N LEU A 521 -13.89 27.34 -1.64
CA LEU A 521 -14.63 26.46 -2.55
C LEU A 521 -15.31 27.35 -3.60
N THR A 522 -14.89 27.24 -4.85
CA THR A 522 -15.48 28.05 -5.93
C THR A 522 -16.89 27.58 -6.28
N LYS A 523 -17.11 26.26 -6.25
CA LYS A 523 -18.38 25.68 -6.67
C LYS A 523 -18.67 24.34 -6.02
N MET A 524 -19.96 24.06 -5.86
CA MET A 524 -20.46 22.77 -5.40
C MET A 524 -21.72 22.37 -6.17
N ASP A 525 -21.75 21.15 -6.69
CA ASP A 525 -22.96 20.53 -7.25
C ASP A 525 -23.29 19.28 -6.41
N VAL A 526 -24.57 19.14 -6.06
CA VAL A 526 -25.05 18.11 -5.12
C VAL A 526 -26.06 17.16 -5.76
N ALA A 527 -25.99 15.87 -5.40
CA ALA A 527 -26.88 14.82 -5.88
C ALA A 527 -27.47 13.99 -4.72
N PHE A 528 -28.80 14.03 -4.54
CA PHE A 528 -29.50 13.25 -3.52
C PHE A 528 -30.36 12.18 -4.18
N SER A 529 -29.92 10.93 -4.06
CA SER A 529 -30.45 9.81 -4.85
C SER A 529 -31.83 9.33 -4.42
N ARG A 530 -32.33 9.75 -3.26
CA ARG A 530 -33.59 9.27 -2.66
C ARG A 530 -34.62 10.37 -2.34
N ASP A 531 -34.34 11.61 -2.71
CA ASP A 531 -35.27 12.74 -2.49
C ASP A 531 -36.33 12.89 -3.59
N ARG A 532 -36.17 12.17 -4.70
CA ARG A 532 -37.08 12.18 -5.86
C ARG A 532 -37.33 10.74 -6.32
N GLU A 533 -38.38 10.56 -7.13
CA GLU A 533 -38.68 9.27 -7.76
C GLU A 533 -37.55 8.83 -8.70
N GLU A 534 -37.01 9.76 -9.48
CA GLU A 534 -35.82 9.55 -10.30
C GLU A 534 -34.54 9.72 -9.48
N LYS A 535 -33.65 8.71 -9.54
CA LYS A 535 -32.37 8.74 -8.83
C LYS A 535 -31.38 9.68 -9.49
N VAL A 536 -30.92 10.69 -8.76
CA VAL A 536 -29.87 11.62 -9.20
C VAL A 536 -28.54 11.26 -8.54
N TYR A 537 -27.51 11.03 -9.35
CA TYR A 537 -26.15 10.74 -8.90
C TYR A 537 -25.15 11.81 -9.39
N VAL A 538 -23.92 11.77 -8.89
CA VAL A 538 -22.88 12.77 -9.18
C VAL A 538 -22.54 12.84 -10.68
N GLN A 539 -22.55 11.72 -11.39
CA GLN A 539 -22.32 11.69 -12.84
C GLN A 539 -23.39 12.47 -13.62
N HIS A 540 -24.64 12.47 -13.16
CA HIS A 540 -25.69 13.26 -13.80
C HIS A 540 -25.41 14.76 -13.63
N ARG A 541 -24.94 15.19 -12.44
CA ARG A 541 -24.52 16.58 -12.21
C ARG A 541 -23.30 16.97 -13.04
N MET A 542 -22.35 16.05 -13.23
CA MET A 542 -21.20 16.28 -14.11
C MET A 542 -21.64 16.51 -15.56
N LEU A 543 -22.57 15.70 -16.06
CA LEU A 543 -23.13 15.85 -17.42
C LEU A 543 -23.91 17.16 -17.59
N GLU A 544 -24.72 17.56 -16.60
CA GLU A 544 -25.40 18.86 -16.59
C GLU A 544 -24.42 20.05 -16.68
N ARG A 545 -23.18 19.84 -16.22
CA ARG A 545 -22.11 20.83 -16.18
C ARG A 545 -20.99 20.57 -17.19
N SER A 546 -21.24 19.70 -18.18
CA SER A 546 -20.22 19.16 -19.09
C SER A 546 -19.30 20.21 -19.70
N LYS A 547 -19.88 21.29 -20.26
CA LYS A 547 -19.14 22.35 -20.94
C LYS A 547 -18.16 23.09 -20.02
N GLU A 548 -18.59 23.41 -18.80
CA GLU A 548 -17.77 24.13 -17.83
C GLU A 548 -16.72 23.20 -17.20
N LEU A 549 -17.10 21.95 -16.93
CA LEU A 549 -16.19 20.91 -16.47
C LEU A 549 -15.06 20.72 -17.47
N PHE A 550 -15.38 20.53 -18.76
CA PHE A 550 -14.39 20.42 -19.83
C PHE A 550 -13.52 21.67 -19.94
N GLY A 551 -14.10 22.87 -19.80
CA GLY A 551 -13.32 24.12 -19.74
C GLY A 551 -12.26 24.12 -18.65
N TRP A 552 -12.57 23.61 -17.45
CA TRP A 552 -11.59 23.47 -16.38
C TRP A 552 -10.52 22.41 -16.69
N LEU A 553 -10.88 21.32 -17.39
CA LEU A 553 -9.88 20.36 -17.87
C LEU A 553 -8.87 21.03 -18.82
N GLU A 554 -9.34 21.89 -19.72
CA GLU A 554 -8.47 22.64 -20.63
C GLU A 554 -7.64 23.71 -19.90
N GLU A 555 -8.13 24.26 -18.77
CA GLU A 555 -7.36 25.14 -17.88
C GLU A 555 -6.27 24.41 -17.06
N GLY A 556 -6.12 23.10 -17.21
CA GLY A 556 -5.10 22.33 -16.50
C GLY A 556 -5.58 21.71 -15.19
N ALA A 557 -6.90 21.67 -14.92
CA ALA A 557 -7.42 21.15 -13.66
C ALA A 557 -6.94 19.73 -13.34
N VAL A 558 -6.81 19.45 -12.05
CA VAL A 558 -6.60 18.10 -11.51
C VAL A 558 -7.94 17.56 -10.98
N VAL A 559 -8.31 16.38 -11.46
CA VAL A 559 -9.55 15.68 -11.12
C VAL A 559 -9.25 14.58 -10.11
N TYR A 560 -10.02 14.54 -9.03
CA TYR A 560 -9.94 13.57 -7.97
C TYR A 560 -11.26 12.81 -7.81
N ILE A 561 -11.18 11.49 -7.67
CA ILE A 561 -12.34 10.64 -7.35
C ILE A 561 -12.07 9.89 -6.05
N CYS A 562 -13.00 9.95 -5.11
CA CYS A 562 -12.92 9.15 -3.88
C CYS A 562 -14.29 8.52 -3.53
N GLY A 563 -14.29 7.27 -3.06
CA GLY A 563 -15.49 6.55 -2.62
C GLY A 563 -15.60 5.14 -3.21
N ASP A 564 -16.84 4.71 -3.48
CA ASP A 564 -17.17 3.36 -3.95
C ASP A 564 -16.46 3.02 -5.27
N LYS A 565 -15.66 1.95 -5.24
CA LYS A 565 -14.92 1.49 -6.41
C LYS A 565 -15.79 0.78 -7.43
N GLN A 566 -16.75 -0.03 -6.99
CA GLN A 566 -17.42 -1.01 -7.85
C GLN A 566 -18.37 -0.37 -8.87
N HIS A 567 -19.09 0.67 -8.46
CA HIS A 567 -20.12 1.31 -9.28
C HIS A 567 -19.74 2.77 -9.55
N MET A 568 -19.52 3.55 -8.50
CA MET A 568 -19.38 5.01 -8.62
C MET A 568 -18.13 5.40 -9.43
N ALA A 569 -16.97 4.86 -9.08
CA ALA A 569 -15.72 5.20 -9.76
C ALA A 569 -15.76 4.86 -11.27
N ARG A 570 -16.40 3.73 -11.62
CA ARG A 570 -16.57 3.30 -13.01
C ARG A 570 -17.49 4.26 -13.78
N ASP A 571 -18.64 4.60 -13.20
CA ASP A 571 -19.63 5.46 -13.85
C ASP A 571 -19.10 6.90 -14.01
N VAL A 572 -18.37 7.42 -13.02
CA VAL A 572 -17.70 8.73 -13.12
C VAL A 572 -16.59 8.71 -14.17
N HIS A 573 -15.79 7.64 -14.24
CA HIS A 573 -14.75 7.49 -15.27
C HIS A 573 -15.36 7.51 -16.68
N GLN A 574 -16.40 6.72 -16.90
CA GLN A 574 -17.14 6.70 -18.16
C GLN A 574 -17.70 8.09 -18.50
N THR A 575 -18.29 8.76 -17.52
CA THR A 575 -18.86 10.11 -17.69
C THR A 575 -17.82 11.15 -18.08
N LEU A 576 -16.60 11.08 -17.53
CA LEU A 576 -15.51 11.97 -17.95
C LEU A 576 -15.15 11.76 -19.41
N ILE A 577 -15.08 10.51 -19.88
CA ILE A 577 -14.81 10.21 -21.28
C ILE A 577 -15.94 10.78 -22.16
N ASP A 578 -17.21 10.57 -21.77
CA ASP A 578 -18.37 11.09 -22.50
C ASP A 578 -18.35 12.63 -22.59
N ILE A 579 -17.94 13.31 -21.51
CA ILE A 579 -17.79 14.78 -21.49
C ILE A 579 -16.65 15.24 -22.42
N ILE A 580 -15.49 14.57 -22.38
CA ILE A 580 -14.34 14.91 -23.23
C ILE A 580 -14.68 14.68 -24.71
N GLU A 581 -15.35 13.56 -25.03
CA GLU A 581 -15.82 13.24 -26.38
C GLU A 581 -16.76 14.34 -26.91
N LYS A 582 -17.81 14.65 -26.13
CA LYS A 582 -18.85 15.60 -26.54
C LYS A 582 -18.34 17.04 -26.62
N GLU A 583 -17.70 17.53 -25.56
CA GLU A 583 -17.34 18.96 -25.46
C GLU A 583 -15.99 19.26 -26.12
N GLY A 584 -15.10 18.27 -26.25
CA GLY A 584 -13.85 18.37 -26.98
C GLY A 584 -13.98 18.12 -28.48
N GLY A 585 -15.13 17.61 -28.96
CA GLY A 585 -15.33 17.25 -30.37
C GLY A 585 -14.38 16.12 -30.83
N MET A 586 -14.04 15.22 -29.91
CA MET A 586 -13.08 14.13 -30.10
C MET A 586 -13.80 12.83 -30.43
N SER A 587 -13.13 11.88 -31.09
CA SER A 587 -13.62 10.50 -31.13
C SER A 587 -13.51 9.85 -29.75
N ARG A 588 -14.22 8.75 -29.54
CA ARG A 588 -14.15 7.97 -28.31
C ARG A 588 -12.72 7.58 -27.92
N GLU A 589 -11.95 7.07 -28.89
CA GLU A 589 -10.57 6.65 -28.70
C GLU A 589 -9.65 7.82 -28.34
N GLN A 590 -9.92 9.00 -28.90
CA GLN A 590 -9.19 10.23 -28.58
C GLN A 590 -9.50 10.70 -27.15
N ALA A 591 -10.76 10.62 -26.72
CA ALA A 591 -11.17 10.96 -25.36
C ALA A 591 -10.56 10.02 -24.31
N GLU A 592 -10.51 8.72 -24.59
CA GLU A 592 -9.82 7.72 -23.75
C GLU A 592 -8.31 7.98 -23.67
N ALA A 593 -7.68 8.33 -24.79
CA ALA A 593 -6.27 8.72 -24.84
C ALA A 593 -6.01 10.01 -24.05
N TYR A 594 -6.91 10.99 -24.12
CA TYR A 594 -6.84 12.24 -23.35
C TYR A 594 -6.84 11.94 -21.84
N LEU A 595 -7.78 11.12 -21.37
CA LEU A 595 -7.87 10.78 -19.95
C LEU A 595 -6.66 9.95 -19.49
N THR A 596 -6.15 9.06 -20.34
CA THR A 596 -4.90 8.32 -20.08
C THR A 596 -3.71 9.26 -19.95
N GLU A 597 -3.64 10.30 -20.79
CA GLU A 597 -2.58 11.30 -20.70
C GLU A 597 -2.71 12.15 -19.41
N MET A 598 -3.94 12.50 -19.01
CA MET A 598 -4.17 13.13 -17.70
C MET A 598 -3.67 12.27 -16.54
N GLN A 599 -3.83 10.94 -16.58
CA GLN A 599 -3.29 10.04 -15.55
C GLN A 599 -1.77 10.11 -15.47
N LYS A 600 -1.08 10.06 -16.62
CA LYS A 600 0.39 10.19 -16.70
C LYS A 600 0.87 11.53 -16.15
N GLN A 601 0.11 12.59 -16.40
CA GLN A 601 0.39 13.93 -15.88
C GLN A 601 -0.01 14.10 -14.40
N LYS A 602 -0.53 13.05 -13.74
CA LYS A 602 -1.10 13.09 -12.38
C LYS A 602 -2.24 14.09 -12.22
N ARG A 603 -2.95 14.37 -13.31
CA ARG A 603 -4.13 15.24 -13.38
C ARG A 603 -5.46 14.49 -13.22
N TYR A 604 -5.44 13.16 -13.19
CA TYR A 604 -6.59 12.33 -12.84
C TYR A 604 -6.18 11.29 -11.80
N GLN A 605 -6.66 11.43 -10.56
CA GLN A 605 -6.24 10.65 -9.39
C GLN A 605 -7.45 10.00 -8.71
N ARG A 606 -7.29 8.76 -8.23
CA ARG A 606 -8.38 7.97 -7.63
C ARG A 606 -7.97 7.34 -6.31
N ASP A 607 -8.78 7.55 -5.28
CA ASP A 607 -8.70 6.86 -3.98
C ASP A 607 -10.02 6.15 -3.70
N VAL A 608 -10.15 4.95 -4.27
CA VAL A 608 -11.42 4.20 -4.30
C VAL A 608 -11.23 2.82 -3.69
N TYR A 609 -12.24 2.37 -2.95
CA TYR A 609 -12.20 1.16 -2.11
C TYR A 609 -13.44 0.29 -2.22
#